data_AF-A0A364KU60-F1
#
_entry.id   AF-A0A364KU60-F1
#
_cell.length_a   1.000
_cell.length_b   1.000
_cell.length_c   1.000
_cell.angle_alpha   90.00
_cell.angle_beta   90.00
_cell.angle_gamma   90.00
#
_symmetry.space_group_name_H-M   'P 1'
#
loop_
_entity.id
_entity.type
_entity.pdbx_description
1 polymer ?
#
loop_
_entity_poly.entity_id
_entity_poly.type
_entity_poly.pdbx_seq_one_letter_code
_entity_poly.pdbx_strand_id
1 'polypeptide(L)'
;MKLLSAALAALLLTTSVTAGPAAYGVCQTGCAAVVMACYSAAGFTWGATLGATAPASIIACNTAYGTCQAACAAVLLTPTL
;
A
#
# COMPACT_ATOMS: atom_id res chain seq x y z
N MET A 1 -8.12 33.01 29.87
CA MET A 1 -6.97 33.50 29.07
C MET A 1 -5.88 32.44 28.92
N LYS A 2 -5.30 31.89 30.00
CA LYS A 2 -4.25 30.84 29.95
C LYS A 2 -4.62 29.58 29.13
N LEU A 3 -5.86 29.09 29.28
CA LEU A 3 -6.37 27.93 28.52
C LEU A 3 -6.54 28.23 27.02
N LEU A 4 -6.93 29.46 26.70
CA LEU A 4 -7.12 29.91 25.31
C LEU A 4 -5.76 30.04 24.61
N SER A 5 -4.75 30.56 25.30
CA SER A 5 -3.37 30.65 24.81
C SER A 5 -2.73 29.27 24.60
N ALA A 6 -3.00 28.31 25.49
CA ALA A 6 -2.53 26.93 25.34
C ALA A 6 -3.20 26.21 24.15
N ALA A 7 -4.50 26.42 23.94
CA ALA A 7 -5.22 25.88 22.80
C ALA A 7 -4.73 26.48 21.46
N LEU A 8 -4.46 27.79 21.43
CA LEU A 8 -3.89 28.46 20.26
C LEU A 8 -2.47 27.98 19.94
N ALA A 9 -1.65 27.75 20.97
CA ALA A 9 -0.33 27.16 20.82
C ALA A 9 -0.42 25.73 20.25
N ALA A 10 -1.33 24.88 20.75
CA ALA A 10 -1.53 23.52 20.23
C ALA A 10 -1.96 23.49 18.75
N LEU A 11 -2.78 24.46 18.32
CA LEU A 11 -3.21 24.57 16.92
C LEU A 11 -2.08 25.02 15.98
N LEU A 12 -1.09 25.77 16.49
CA LEU A 12 0.12 26.16 15.74
C LEU A 12 1.11 24.99 15.54
N LEU A 13 0.94 23.88 16.27
CA LEU A 13 1.75 22.67 16.13
C LEU A 13 1.13 21.63 15.16
N THR A 14 -0.03 21.90 14.56
CA THR A 14 -0.61 20.95 13.60
C THR A 14 0.16 20.99 12.29
N THR A 15 1.00 19.99 12.05
CA THR A 15 1.65 19.77 10.77
C THR A 15 0.64 19.18 9.77
N SER A 16 0.73 19.59 8.50
CA SER A 16 0.01 18.94 7.41
C SER A 16 0.51 17.49 7.30
N VAL A 17 -0.33 16.52 7.64
CA VAL A 17 -0.01 15.10 7.47
C VAL A 17 -0.16 14.75 6.00
N THR A 18 0.95 14.42 5.34
CA THR A 18 0.91 13.78 4.03
C THR A 18 0.44 12.34 4.20
N ALA A 19 -0.87 12.12 4.14
CA ALA A 19 -1.44 10.78 4.24
C ALA A 19 -1.17 9.94 2.98
N GLY A 20 -0.73 10.55 1.87
CA GLY A 20 -0.50 9.89 0.58
C GLY A 20 0.52 8.77 0.65
N PRO A 21 1.76 9.01 1.14
CA PRO A 21 2.77 7.96 1.31
C PRO A 21 2.34 6.84 2.26
N ALA A 22 1.65 7.17 3.35
CA ALA A 22 1.16 6.17 4.30
C ALA A 22 0.05 5.31 3.67
N ALA A 23 -0.92 5.93 3.00
CA ALA A 23 -2.00 5.25 2.29
C ALA A 23 -1.48 4.40 1.12
N TYR A 24 -0.45 4.87 0.40
CA TYR A 24 0.25 4.08 -0.60
C TYR A 24 0.87 2.82 0.01
N GLY A 25 1.57 2.96 1.15
CA GLY A 25 2.15 1.82 1.87
C GLY A 25 1.09 0.80 2.31
N VAL A 26 -0.06 1.25 2.80
CA VAL A 26 -1.18 0.38 3.15
C VAL A 26 -1.74 -0.34 1.92
N CYS A 27 -1.96 0.38 0.82
CA CYS A 27 -2.42 -0.20 -0.45
C CYS A 27 -1.46 -1.31 -0.92
N GLN A 28 -0.16 -1.03 -0.95
CA GLN A 28 0.83 -2.01 -1.38
C GLN A 28 0.89 -3.24 -0.48
N THR A 29 0.72 -3.04 0.83
CA THR A 29 0.67 -4.13 1.80
C THR A 29 -0.56 -5.02 1.56
N GLY A 30 -1.71 -4.43 1.24
CA GLY A 30 -2.91 -5.17 0.83
C GLY A 30 -2.68 -6.01 -0.43
N CYS A 31 -2.10 -5.42 -1.49
CA CYS A 31 -1.75 -6.15 -2.71
C CYS A 31 -0.78 -7.32 -2.42
N ALA A 32 0.22 -7.10 -1.56
CA ALA A 32 1.18 -8.12 -1.14
C ALA A 32 0.52 -9.27 -0.38
N ALA A 33 -0.45 -8.98 0.50
CA ALA A 33 -1.21 -10.00 1.21
C ALA A 33 -2.05 -10.87 0.27
N VAL A 34 -2.68 -10.27 -0.76
CA VAL A 34 -3.48 -11.02 -1.75
C VAL A 34 -2.62 -11.94 -2.60
N VAL A 35 -1.47 -11.46 -3.11
CA VAL A 35 -0.58 -12.31 -3.92
C VAL A 35 0.02 -13.45 -3.10
N MET A 36 0.35 -13.21 -1.82
CA MET A 36 0.75 -14.24 -0.88
C MET A 36 -0.32 -15.33 -0.73
N ALA A 37 -1.58 -14.95 -0.58
CA ALA A 37 -2.69 -15.89 -0.50
C ALA A 37 -2.87 -16.68 -1.81
N CYS A 38 -2.75 -16.01 -2.98
CA CYS A 38 -2.83 -16.64 -4.30
C CYS A 38 -1.75 -17.71 -4.49
N TYR A 39 -0.49 -17.38 -4.16
CA TYR A 39 0.62 -18.31 -4.18
C TYR A 39 0.41 -19.50 -3.23
N SER A 40 -0.04 -19.22 -2.01
CA SER A 40 -0.32 -20.25 -1.01
C SER A 40 -1.41 -21.21 -1.47
N ALA A 41 -2.48 -20.71 -2.09
CA ALA A 41 -3.54 -21.52 -2.68
C ALA A 41 -3.04 -22.40 -3.84
N ALA A 42 -2.02 -21.93 -4.57
CA ALA A 42 -1.36 -22.69 -5.62
C ALA A 42 -0.29 -23.67 -5.09
N GLY A 43 0.03 -23.64 -3.79
CA GLY A 43 1.07 -24.49 -3.18
C GLY A 43 2.50 -23.97 -3.35
N PHE A 44 2.68 -22.68 -3.63
CA PHE A 44 3.98 -22.04 -3.82
C PHE A 44 4.26 -20.98 -2.75
N THR A 45 5.54 -20.74 -2.49
CA THR A 45 6.00 -19.62 -1.65
C THR A 45 6.20 -18.38 -2.53
N TRP A 46 5.58 -17.26 -2.17
CA TRP A 46 5.75 -15.99 -2.89
C TRP A 46 7.21 -15.54 -2.91
N GLY A 47 7.67 -15.05 -4.07
CA GLY A 47 9.06 -14.65 -4.28
C GLY A 47 10.05 -15.79 -4.54
N ALA A 48 9.70 -17.05 -4.26
CA ALA A 48 10.56 -18.21 -4.54
C ALA A 48 10.44 -18.70 -5.99
N THR A 49 9.35 -18.37 -6.68
CA THR A 49 9.08 -18.77 -8.07
C THR A 49 8.83 -17.52 -8.92
N LEU A 50 9.77 -17.22 -9.82
CA LEU A 50 9.74 -16.07 -10.73
C LEU A 50 10.33 -16.48 -12.10
N GLY A 51 9.87 -15.82 -13.17
CA GLY A 51 10.43 -15.95 -14.52
C GLY A 51 9.54 -16.72 -15.49
N ALA A 52 10.02 -16.88 -16.72
CA ALA A 52 9.25 -17.47 -17.82
C ALA A 52 8.88 -18.95 -17.61
N THR A 53 9.54 -19.64 -16.68
CA THR A 53 9.26 -21.03 -16.32
C THR A 53 8.28 -21.17 -15.15
N ALA A 54 7.76 -20.05 -14.62
CA ALA A 54 6.77 -20.10 -13.56
C ALA A 54 5.46 -20.76 -14.05
N PRO A 55 4.77 -21.54 -13.19
CA PRO A 55 3.46 -22.09 -13.52
C PRO A 55 2.48 -21.00 -13.94
N ALA A 56 1.53 -21.33 -14.84
CA ALA A 56 0.54 -20.38 -15.33
C ALA A 56 -0.26 -19.70 -14.20
N SER A 57 -0.58 -20.44 -13.12
CA SER A 57 -1.23 -19.89 -11.93
C SER A 57 -0.40 -18.80 -11.25
N ILE A 58 0.92 -19.00 -11.17
CA ILE A 58 1.87 -18.05 -10.56
C ILE A 58 2.06 -16.82 -11.45
N ILE A 59 2.13 -17.00 -12.77
CA ILE A 59 2.14 -15.88 -13.71
C ILE A 59 0.89 -15.03 -13.51
N ALA A 60 -0.30 -15.65 -13.43
CA ALA A 60 -1.55 -14.93 -13.20
C ALA A 60 -1.58 -14.19 -11.84
N CYS A 61 -1.14 -14.83 -10.75
CA CYS A 61 -1.02 -14.17 -9.43
C CYS A 61 -0.13 -12.91 -9.51
N ASN A 62 1.02 -13.01 -10.18
CA ASN A 62 1.95 -11.89 -10.32
C ASN A 62 1.42 -10.78 -11.23
N THR A 63 0.75 -11.13 -12.34
CA THR A 63 0.11 -10.15 -13.21
C THR A 63 -0.95 -9.36 -12.45
N ALA A 64 -1.80 -10.03 -11.68
CA ALA A 64 -2.81 -9.37 -10.83
C ALA A 64 -2.16 -8.48 -9.75
N TYR A 65 -1.08 -8.96 -9.12
CA TYR A 65 -0.30 -8.17 -8.17
C TYR A 65 0.26 -6.90 -8.81
N GLY A 66 0.87 -6.99 -9.99
CA GLY A 66 1.39 -5.84 -10.72
C GLY A 66 0.32 -4.80 -11.06
N THR A 67 -0.86 -5.25 -11.51
CA THR A 67 -2.02 -4.37 -11.74
C THR A 67 -2.49 -3.69 -10.45
N CYS A 68 -2.56 -4.43 -9.34
CA CYS A 68 -2.92 -3.89 -8.02
C CYS A 68 -1.93 -2.80 -7.58
N GLN A 69 -0.63 -3.06 -7.72
CA GLN A 69 0.42 -2.09 -7.37
C GLN A 69 0.39 -0.84 -8.26
N ALA A 70 0.13 -1.00 -9.56
CA ALA A 70 -0.03 0.13 -10.47
C ALA A 70 -1.21 1.03 -10.04
N ALA A 71 -2.32 0.45 -9.58
CA ALA A 71 -3.45 1.21 -9.06
C ALA A 71 -3.12 1.96 -7.76
N CYS A 72 -2.23 1.42 -6.91
CA CYS A 72 -1.78 2.12 -5.70
C CYS A 72 -1.10 3.46 -6.01
N ALA A 73 -0.52 3.66 -7.21
CA ALA A 73 0.05 4.95 -7.59
C ALA A 73 -0.99 6.09 -7.53
N ALA A 74 -2.28 5.80 -7.80
CA ALA A 74 -3.34 6.79 -7.65
C ALA A 74 -3.47 7.23 -6.18
N VAL A 75 -3.37 6.31 -5.22
CA VAL A 75 -3.42 6.60 -3.78
C VAL A 75 -2.27 7.50 -3.33
N LEU A 76 -1.10 7.36 -3.96
CA LEU A 76 0.05 8.22 -3.67
C LEU A 76 -0.12 9.64 -4.23
N LEU A 77 -0.68 9.75 -5.44
CA LEU A 77 -0.75 10.99 -6.21
C LEU A 77 -2.03 11.79 -5.97
N THR A 78 -3.06 11.21 -5.35
CA THR A 78 -4.27 11.93 -4.97
C THR A 78 -3.97 12.97 -3.89
N PRO A 79 -4.41 14.23 -4.06
CA PRO A 79 -4.27 15.26 -3.04
C PRO A 79 -4.90 14.81 -1.71
N THR A 80 -4.19 15.07 -0.60
CA THR A 80 -4.65 14.75 0.76
C THR A 80 -5.24 15.96 1.49
N LEU A 81 -5.68 16.96 0.73
CA LEU A 81 -6.31 18.20 1.20
C LEU A 81 -7.81 18.21 0.94
#